data_AF-A0ABC8BSF5-F1
#
_entry.id   AF-A0ABC8BSF5-F1
#
_cell.length_a   1.000
_cell.length_b   1.000
_cell.length_c   1.000
_cell.angle_alpha   90.00
_cell.angle_beta   90.00
_cell.angle_gamma   90.00
#
_symmetry.space_group_name_H-M   'P 1'
#
loop_
_entity.id
_entity.type
_entity.pdbx_description
1 polymer ?
#
loop_
_entity_poly.entity_id
_entity_poly.type
_entity_poly.pdbx_seq_one_letter_code
_entity_poly.pdbx_strand_id
1 'polypeptide(L)'
;MSIGLSRDDYDTRGLRQLTAIAERDQDAIEDLVLHDESWRQHTGGGELRGLLLRGGNGDVPFVHDNAWGVPCDAGLSEALEHVWRPVARHCPNFLSVMHAEVFGLALTRATDGDRLGYLYLHRYSDRTGPPRELAELAAHAENGFMDVLWGGPSLRHDPQTPFGALGEPVPASIRELAVVHSSLNAIEGGMAFDALDETVRDHIIDRYADEDEDVLVEEARQGEYDHYVAFGGSDPAAENSILDLERRDPLGEPLVGRYSADDGLFEGDASFWDWFDENAPHYLFNGQVFLAG
;
A
#
# COMPACT_ATOMS: atom_id res chain seq x y z
N MET A 1 -14.27 -19.71 -3.63
CA MET A 1 -14.72 -20.28 -4.93
C MET A 1 -14.69 -19.14 -5.93
N SER A 2 -13.52 -18.86 -6.51
CA SER A 2 -13.35 -17.75 -7.45
C SER A 2 -13.95 -18.16 -8.79
N ILE A 3 -14.94 -17.40 -9.26
CA ILE A 3 -15.50 -17.57 -10.60
C ILE A 3 -14.47 -16.97 -11.56
N GLY A 4 -13.65 -17.82 -12.17
CA GLY A 4 -12.66 -17.39 -13.16
C GLY A 4 -13.37 -16.78 -14.37
N LEU A 5 -13.48 -15.45 -14.38
CA LEU A 5 -13.84 -14.69 -15.58
C LEU A 5 -12.80 -14.97 -16.67
N SER A 6 -13.25 -15.08 -17.92
CA SER A 6 -12.32 -15.27 -19.04
C SER A 6 -11.50 -13.98 -19.26
N ARG A 7 -10.28 -14.10 -19.81
CA ARG A 7 -9.44 -12.94 -20.12
C ARG A 7 -10.17 -11.88 -20.96
N ASP A 8 -11.02 -12.31 -21.89
CA ASP A 8 -11.84 -11.41 -22.73
C ASP A 8 -12.88 -10.62 -21.90
N ASP A 9 -13.39 -11.18 -20.80
CA ASP A 9 -14.31 -10.50 -19.89
C ASP A 9 -13.57 -9.45 -19.03
N TYR A 10 -12.33 -9.75 -18.62
CA TYR A 10 -11.46 -8.78 -17.94
C TYR A 10 -11.08 -7.63 -18.86
N ASP A 11 -10.66 -7.92 -20.10
CA ASP A 11 -10.27 -6.90 -21.07
C ASP A 11 -11.46 -5.98 -21.43
N THR A 12 -12.67 -6.55 -21.58
CA THR A 12 -13.88 -5.78 -21.86
C THR A 12 -14.33 -4.94 -20.65
N ARG A 13 -14.21 -5.47 -19.42
CA ARG A 13 -14.55 -4.74 -18.19
C ARG A 13 -13.54 -3.62 -17.92
N GLY A 14 -12.25 -3.91 -18.04
CA GLY A 14 -11.16 -2.95 -17.89
C GLY A 14 -11.27 -1.81 -18.89
N LEU A 15 -11.52 -2.10 -20.18
CA LEU A 15 -11.73 -1.06 -21.19
C LEU A 15 -12.91 -0.15 -20.87
N ARG A 16 -14.05 -0.70 -20.45
CA ARG A 16 -15.22 0.12 -20.06
C ARG A 16 -14.91 1.00 -18.86
N GLN A 17 -14.26 0.44 -17.84
CA GLN A 17 -13.87 1.17 -16.64
C GLN A 17 -12.90 2.31 -16.98
N LEU A 18 -11.80 2.03 -17.70
CA LEU A 18 -10.82 3.05 -18.07
C LEU A 18 -11.42 4.12 -18.98
N THR A 19 -12.31 3.75 -19.90
CA THR A 19 -12.99 4.71 -20.78
C THR A 19 -13.89 5.63 -19.96
N ALA A 20 -14.70 5.09 -19.04
CA ALA A 20 -15.58 5.88 -18.20
C ALA A 20 -14.78 6.85 -17.30
N ILE A 21 -13.66 6.40 -16.73
CA ILE A 21 -12.78 7.25 -15.92
C ILE A 21 -12.08 8.32 -16.78
N ALA A 22 -11.63 7.97 -17.99
CA ALA A 22 -11.06 8.92 -18.94
C ALA A 22 -12.06 10.01 -19.37
N GLU A 23 -13.33 9.64 -19.47
CA GLU A 23 -14.46 10.52 -19.74
C GLU A 23 -14.95 11.29 -18.49
N ARG A 24 -14.40 10.98 -17.31
CA ARG A 24 -14.75 11.57 -16.01
C ARG A 24 -16.20 11.30 -15.61
N ASP A 25 -16.67 10.09 -15.91
CA ASP A 25 -17.94 9.59 -15.43
C ASP A 25 -17.88 9.43 -13.90
N GLN A 26 -18.59 10.30 -13.20
CA GLN A 26 -18.60 10.34 -11.74
C GLN A 26 -19.17 9.05 -11.15
N ASP A 27 -20.21 8.47 -11.76
CA ASP A 27 -20.84 7.23 -11.26
C ASP A 27 -19.85 6.06 -11.39
N ALA A 28 -19.07 6.02 -12.46
CA ALA A 28 -18.05 4.99 -12.65
C ALA A 28 -16.86 5.12 -11.68
N ILE A 29 -16.45 6.36 -11.36
CA ILE A 29 -15.37 6.60 -10.39
C ILE A 29 -15.86 6.28 -8.97
N GLU A 30 -17.07 6.70 -8.62
CA GLU A 30 -17.68 6.35 -7.32
C GLU A 30 -17.88 4.83 -7.21
N ASP A 31 -18.33 4.16 -8.27
CA ASP A 31 -18.44 2.70 -8.31
C ASP A 31 -17.07 2.04 -8.07
N LEU A 32 -16.01 2.45 -8.78
CA LEU A 32 -14.64 1.97 -8.54
C LEU A 32 -14.26 2.10 -7.05
N VAL A 33 -14.45 3.29 -6.47
CA VAL A 33 -14.01 3.59 -5.10
C VAL A 33 -14.85 2.84 -4.05
N LEU A 34 -16.17 2.75 -4.22
CA LEU A 34 -17.07 2.16 -3.21
C LEU A 34 -17.29 0.65 -3.38
N HIS A 35 -17.00 0.11 -4.57
CA HIS A 35 -17.16 -1.30 -4.90
C HIS A 35 -15.82 -2.03 -5.07
N ASP A 36 -14.71 -1.37 -4.81
CA ASP A 36 -13.42 -2.02 -4.69
C ASP A 36 -13.48 -3.18 -3.67
N GLU A 37 -13.00 -4.36 -4.09
CA GLU A 37 -13.11 -5.57 -3.29
C GLU A 37 -12.21 -5.51 -2.06
N SER A 38 -11.01 -4.93 -2.19
CA SER A 38 -10.08 -4.76 -1.08
C SER A 38 -10.68 -3.86 0.00
N TRP A 39 -11.35 -2.77 -0.41
CA TRP A 39 -12.11 -1.89 0.46
C TRP A 39 -13.25 -2.59 1.19
N ARG A 40 -14.10 -3.35 0.47
CA ARG A 40 -15.32 -3.94 1.02
C ARG A 40 -15.07 -5.02 2.06
N GLN A 41 -14.04 -5.83 1.86
CA GLN A 41 -13.69 -6.90 2.78
C GLN A 41 -13.33 -6.36 4.16
N HIS A 42 -12.67 -5.20 4.22
CA HIS A 42 -12.16 -4.63 5.47
C HIS A 42 -13.13 -3.65 6.15
N THR A 43 -13.97 -2.94 5.39
CA THR A 43 -14.76 -1.81 5.94
C THR A 43 -16.26 -2.06 6.04
N GLY A 44 -16.77 -3.09 5.35
CA GLY A 44 -18.21 -3.36 5.26
C GLY A 44 -18.99 -2.37 4.40
N GLY A 45 -18.29 -1.52 3.62
CA GLY A 45 -18.85 -0.47 2.79
C GLY A 45 -18.48 0.93 3.26
N GLY A 46 -18.68 1.95 2.42
CA GLY A 46 -18.35 3.34 2.77
C GLY A 46 -19.13 4.39 1.98
N GLU A 47 -18.89 5.65 2.32
CA GLU A 47 -19.43 6.84 1.66
C GLU A 47 -18.28 7.66 1.07
N LEU A 48 -18.43 8.14 -0.18
CA LEU A 48 -17.50 9.07 -0.80
C LEU A 48 -17.74 10.49 -0.24
N ARG A 49 -16.72 11.07 0.39
CA ARG A 49 -16.77 12.40 1.04
C ARG A 49 -15.92 13.45 0.31
N GLY A 50 -15.20 13.05 -0.74
CA GLY A 50 -14.40 13.95 -1.56
C GLY A 50 -13.65 13.16 -2.63
N LEU A 51 -13.35 13.82 -3.75
CA LEU A 51 -12.64 13.24 -4.88
C LEU A 51 -11.87 14.35 -5.58
N LEU A 52 -10.55 14.22 -5.68
CA LEU A 52 -9.70 15.10 -6.46
C LEU A 52 -9.14 14.31 -7.63
N LEU A 53 -9.25 14.82 -8.84
CA LEU A 53 -8.84 14.16 -10.07
C LEU A 53 -7.70 14.91 -10.74
N ARG A 54 -6.85 14.19 -11.47
CA ARG A 54 -5.78 14.80 -12.24
C ARG A 54 -6.36 15.74 -13.30
N GLY A 55 -6.01 17.01 -13.21
CA GLY A 55 -6.53 18.08 -14.05
C GLY A 55 -7.81 18.77 -13.53
N GLY A 56 -8.35 18.34 -12.40
CA GLY A 56 -9.40 19.04 -11.62
C GLY A 56 -10.83 18.95 -12.16
N ASN A 57 -11.02 18.46 -13.39
CA ASN A 57 -12.36 18.30 -13.96
C ASN A 57 -13.05 17.07 -13.37
N GLY A 58 -14.19 17.28 -12.71
CA GLY A 58 -14.93 16.23 -12.02
C GLY A 58 -14.61 16.13 -10.52
N ASP A 59 -13.84 17.07 -9.98
CA ASP A 59 -13.53 17.12 -8.55
C ASP A 59 -14.80 17.31 -7.71
N VAL A 60 -14.85 16.56 -6.61
CA VAL A 60 -15.75 16.76 -5.48
C VAL A 60 -14.89 17.30 -4.32
N PRO A 61 -15.08 18.55 -3.90
CA PRO A 61 -14.30 19.15 -2.81
C PRO A 61 -14.29 18.28 -1.55
N PHE A 62 -13.14 18.19 -0.89
CA PHE A 62 -13.04 17.50 0.39
C PHE A 62 -13.83 18.27 1.47
N VAL A 63 -14.43 17.53 2.39
CA VAL A 63 -15.03 18.09 3.61
C VAL A 63 -13.98 18.84 4.45
N HIS A 64 -14.40 19.96 5.05
CA HIS A 64 -13.52 20.86 5.81
C HIS A 64 -12.82 20.21 7.02
N ASP A 65 -13.41 19.16 7.60
CA ASP A 65 -12.95 18.50 8.82
C ASP A 65 -12.33 17.11 8.56
N ASN A 66 -11.78 16.89 7.37
CA ASN A 66 -11.15 15.61 7.03
C ASN A 66 -9.92 15.33 7.91
N ALA A 67 -9.68 14.04 8.18
CA ALA A 67 -8.65 13.58 9.12
C ALA A 67 -7.21 13.99 8.73
N TRP A 68 -6.95 14.27 7.45
CA TRP A 68 -5.65 14.69 6.94
C TRP A 68 -5.45 16.21 6.88
N GLY A 69 -6.48 16.99 7.21
CA GLY A 69 -6.41 18.46 7.20
C GLY A 69 -6.23 19.08 5.81
N VAL A 70 -6.52 18.33 4.74
CA VAL A 70 -6.41 18.81 3.35
C VAL A 70 -7.43 19.94 3.14
N PRO A 71 -7.03 21.11 2.60
CA PRO A 71 -7.97 22.19 2.27
C PRO A 71 -9.05 21.74 1.29
N CYS A 72 -10.27 22.23 1.45
CA CYS A 72 -11.40 21.87 0.58
C CYS A 72 -11.22 22.32 -0.88
N ASP A 73 -10.40 23.34 -1.10
CA ASP A 73 -10.09 23.95 -2.39
C ASP A 73 -8.76 23.48 -2.97
N ALA A 74 -8.07 22.54 -2.31
CA ALA A 74 -6.83 21.97 -2.81
C ALA A 74 -7.07 21.14 -4.07
N GLY A 75 -6.21 21.32 -5.07
CA GLY A 75 -6.14 20.39 -6.21
C GLY A 75 -5.38 19.12 -5.84
N LEU A 76 -5.43 18.09 -6.70
CA LEU A 76 -4.77 16.79 -6.45
C LEU A 76 -3.30 16.93 -6.04
N SER A 77 -2.49 17.71 -6.76
CA SER A 77 -1.06 17.88 -6.45
C SER A 77 -0.84 18.49 -5.06
N GLU A 78 -1.60 19.54 -4.73
CA GLU A 78 -1.50 20.21 -3.43
C GLU A 78 -1.96 19.29 -2.30
N ALA A 79 -3.00 18.49 -2.53
CA ALA A 79 -3.48 17.51 -1.56
C ALA A 79 -2.43 16.41 -1.30
N LEU A 80 -1.79 15.87 -2.34
CA LEU A 80 -0.70 14.90 -2.18
C LEU A 80 0.47 15.49 -1.39
N GLU A 81 0.93 16.69 -1.74
CA GLU A 81 1.97 17.38 -0.99
C GLU A 81 1.57 17.62 0.47
N HIS A 82 0.32 17.99 0.72
CA HIS A 82 -0.20 18.25 2.07
C HIS A 82 -0.18 16.99 2.94
N VAL A 83 -0.75 15.89 2.43
CA VAL A 83 -0.85 14.62 3.15
C VAL A 83 0.53 14.11 3.54
N TRP A 84 1.47 14.14 2.60
CA TRP A 84 2.80 13.56 2.77
C TRP A 84 3.86 14.52 3.32
N ARG A 85 3.52 15.81 3.50
CA ARG A 85 4.40 16.83 4.06
C ARG A 85 5.18 16.41 5.32
N PRO A 86 4.61 15.66 6.29
CA PRO A 86 5.34 15.28 7.50
C PRO A 86 6.62 14.47 7.24
N VAL A 87 6.63 13.67 6.16
CA VAL A 87 7.72 12.74 5.83
C VAL A 87 8.43 13.07 4.53
N ALA A 88 8.00 14.10 3.82
CA ALA A 88 8.48 14.45 2.47
C ALA A 88 10.01 14.58 2.33
N ARG A 89 10.72 14.99 3.39
CA ARG A 89 12.19 15.10 3.37
C ARG A 89 12.90 13.75 3.35
N HIS A 90 12.23 12.69 3.79
CA HIS A 90 12.78 11.35 3.90
C HIS A 90 12.52 10.51 2.63
N CYS A 91 11.46 10.83 1.89
CA CYS A 91 11.02 10.02 0.75
C CYS A 91 10.74 10.85 -0.53
N PRO A 92 11.72 11.64 -1.03
CA PRO A 92 11.53 12.47 -2.21
C PRO A 92 11.24 11.69 -3.50
N ASN A 93 11.85 10.52 -3.71
CA ASN A 93 11.59 9.68 -4.88
C ASN A 93 10.18 9.09 -4.82
N PHE A 94 9.76 8.56 -3.68
CA PHE A 94 8.41 8.07 -3.45
C PHE A 94 7.37 9.14 -3.81
N LEU A 95 7.54 10.37 -3.32
CA LEU A 95 6.62 11.46 -3.66
C LEU A 95 6.63 11.80 -5.14
N SER A 96 7.81 11.81 -5.77
CA SER A 96 7.89 11.98 -7.22
C SER A 96 7.08 10.91 -7.97
N VAL A 97 7.12 9.66 -7.52
CA VAL A 97 6.33 8.56 -8.12
C VAL A 97 4.84 8.72 -7.81
N MET A 98 4.45 9.09 -6.59
CA MET A 98 3.06 9.40 -6.24
C MET A 98 2.47 10.45 -7.20
N HIS A 99 3.20 11.54 -7.44
CA HIS A 99 2.76 12.58 -8.38
C HIS A 99 2.67 12.09 -9.84
N ALA A 100 3.49 11.12 -10.23
CA ALA A 100 3.50 10.56 -11.57
C ALA A 100 2.39 9.53 -11.80
N GLU A 101 2.14 8.65 -10.83
CA GLU A 101 1.28 7.47 -10.96
C GLU A 101 -0.15 7.69 -10.44
N VAL A 102 -0.37 8.65 -9.52
CA VAL A 102 -1.71 8.90 -8.95
C VAL A 102 -2.56 9.80 -9.85
N PHE A 103 -3.69 9.26 -10.30
CA PHE A 103 -4.68 9.94 -11.14
C PHE A 103 -5.82 10.58 -10.35
N GLY A 104 -6.02 10.17 -9.10
CA GLY A 104 -7.01 10.77 -8.24
C GLY A 104 -6.81 10.43 -6.77
N LEU A 105 -7.43 11.22 -5.90
CA LEU A 105 -7.43 11.04 -4.46
C LEU A 105 -8.88 11.08 -3.97
N ALA A 106 -9.36 9.96 -3.46
CA ALA A 106 -10.69 9.83 -2.88
C ALA A 106 -10.61 9.88 -1.36
N LEU A 107 -11.49 10.65 -0.73
CA LEU A 107 -11.74 10.60 0.70
C LEU A 107 -13.01 9.81 0.93
N THR A 108 -12.93 8.73 1.68
CA THR A 108 -14.08 7.89 2.03
C THR A 108 -14.28 7.80 3.53
N ARG A 109 -15.52 7.56 3.97
CA ARG A 109 -15.86 7.20 5.34
C ARG A 109 -16.24 5.73 5.40
N ALA A 110 -15.47 4.97 6.16
CA ALA A 110 -15.76 3.61 6.58
C ALA A 110 -16.34 3.58 8.02
N THR A 111 -16.68 2.37 8.48
CA THR A 111 -17.15 2.12 9.85
C THR A 111 -16.10 2.44 10.91
N ASP A 112 -14.82 2.31 10.59
CA ASP A 112 -13.68 2.50 11.48
C ASP A 112 -13.02 3.89 11.37
N GLY A 113 -13.39 4.70 10.38
CA GLY A 113 -12.85 6.04 10.21
C GLY A 113 -12.89 6.55 8.77
N ASP A 114 -12.29 7.73 8.58
CA ASP A 114 -12.02 8.23 7.23
C ASP A 114 -10.78 7.50 6.66
N ARG A 115 -10.74 7.31 5.34
CA ARG A 115 -9.67 6.64 4.57
C ARG A 115 -9.35 7.46 3.33
N LEU A 116 -8.10 7.41 2.86
CA LEU A 116 -7.70 8.00 1.58
C LEU A 116 -7.44 6.89 0.56
N GLY A 117 -8.09 6.97 -0.59
CA GLY A 117 -7.85 6.11 -1.74
C GLY A 117 -7.05 6.85 -2.81
N TYR A 118 -5.89 6.33 -3.17
CA TYR A 118 -5.04 6.83 -4.26
C TYR A 118 -5.37 6.03 -5.51
N LEU A 119 -6.05 6.65 -6.47
CA LEU A 119 -6.43 6.01 -7.72
C LEU A 119 -5.20 5.96 -8.63
N TYR A 120 -4.80 4.77 -9.05
CA TYR A 120 -3.64 4.56 -9.92
C TYR A 120 -3.95 3.54 -11.02
N LEU A 121 -3.17 3.57 -12.10
CA LEU A 121 -3.27 2.56 -13.14
C LEU A 121 -2.39 1.37 -12.75
N HIS A 122 -3.01 0.26 -12.35
CA HIS A 122 -2.32 -1.01 -12.20
C HIS A 122 -1.98 -1.55 -13.59
N ARG A 123 -0.70 -1.83 -13.86
CA ARG A 123 -0.21 -2.21 -15.19
C ARG A 123 0.27 -3.66 -15.22
N TYR A 124 -0.18 -4.41 -16.23
CA TYR A 124 0.33 -5.75 -16.52
C TYR A 124 1.65 -5.72 -17.32
N SER A 125 1.97 -4.60 -17.98
CA SER A 125 3.22 -4.43 -18.71
C SER A 125 3.61 -2.97 -18.92
N ASP A 126 4.91 -2.71 -19.03
CA ASP A 126 5.46 -1.36 -19.29
C ASP A 126 5.49 -0.94 -20.77
N ARG A 127 4.88 -1.72 -21.67
CA ARG A 127 5.07 -1.58 -23.12
C ARG A 127 4.60 -0.24 -23.69
N THR A 128 3.61 0.40 -23.06
CA THR A 128 3.01 1.65 -23.55
C THR A 128 3.47 2.88 -22.78
N GLY A 129 4.38 2.73 -21.81
CA GLY A 129 4.73 3.80 -20.86
C GLY A 129 3.55 4.19 -19.95
N PRO A 130 3.76 5.05 -18.95
CA PRO A 130 2.69 5.52 -18.08
C PRO A 130 1.84 6.62 -18.77
N PRO A 131 0.51 6.62 -18.61
CA PRO A 131 -0.32 7.74 -19.03
C PRO A 131 0.02 8.99 -18.22
N ARG A 132 -0.03 10.16 -18.85
CA ARG A 132 0.23 11.44 -18.18
C ARG A 132 -1.06 12.11 -17.72
N GLU A 133 -2.15 11.88 -18.42
CA GLU A 133 -3.45 12.50 -18.15
C GLU A 133 -4.57 11.46 -18.10
N LEU A 134 -5.67 11.78 -17.40
CA LEU A 134 -6.85 10.90 -17.33
C LEU A 134 -7.39 10.54 -18.72
N ALA A 135 -7.37 11.47 -19.68
CA ALA A 135 -7.88 11.26 -21.02
C ALA A 135 -7.10 10.20 -21.82
N GLU A 136 -5.87 9.87 -21.40
CA GLU A 136 -5.02 8.87 -22.05
C GLU A 136 -5.34 7.45 -21.57
N LEU A 137 -6.01 7.28 -20.41
CA LEU A 137 -6.24 5.96 -19.79
C LEU A 137 -6.91 4.95 -20.72
N ALA A 138 -7.86 5.37 -21.56
CA ALA A 138 -8.55 4.48 -22.49
C ALA A 138 -7.59 3.78 -23.47
N ALA A 139 -6.48 4.42 -23.84
CA ALA A 139 -5.45 3.82 -24.70
C ALA A 139 -4.60 2.76 -23.98
N HIS A 140 -4.70 2.67 -22.65
CA HIS A 140 -3.94 1.73 -21.82
C HIS A 140 -4.79 0.53 -21.33
N ALA A 141 -6.05 0.41 -21.77
CA ALA A 141 -6.98 -0.64 -21.34
C ALA A 141 -6.51 -2.07 -21.59
N GLU A 142 -5.71 -2.31 -22.63
CA GLU A 142 -5.15 -3.63 -22.91
C GLU A 142 -3.96 -4.00 -22.00
N ASN A 143 -3.44 -3.03 -21.24
CA ASN A 143 -2.22 -3.16 -20.46
C ASN A 143 -2.41 -2.88 -18.97
N GLY A 144 -3.64 -2.68 -18.50
CA GLY A 144 -3.90 -2.38 -17.10
C GLY A 144 -5.36 -2.06 -16.78
N PHE A 145 -5.62 -1.79 -15.51
CA PHE A 145 -6.92 -1.38 -14.98
C PHE A 145 -6.73 -0.34 -13.87
N MET A 146 -7.78 0.44 -13.56
CA MET A 146 -7.69 1.37 -12.43
C MET A 146 -7.87 0.61 -11.13
N ASP A 147 -6.95 0.81 -10.21
CA ASP A 147 -6.99 0.27 -8.86
C ASP A 147 -6.87 1.41 -7.84
N VAL A 148 -7.11 1.07 -6.57
CA VAL A 148 -7.07 2.01 -5.45
C VAL A 148 -6.09 1.51 -4.40
N LEU A 149 -5.06 2.31 -4.16
CA LEU A 149 -4.19 2.14 -3.00
C LEU A 149 -4.85 2.84 -1.81
N TRP A 150 -5.15 2.09 -0.75
CA TRP A 150 -5.85 2.57 0.43
C TRP A 150 -4.90 2.91 1.56
N GLY A 151 -4.84 4.20 1.90
CA GLY A 151 -4.18 4.72 3.08
C GLY A 151 -5.10 4.71 4.30
N GLY A 152 -4.66 4.00 5.34
CA GLY A 152 -5.31 3.99 6.65
C GLY A 152 -5.25 5.33 7.37
N PRO A 153 -6.16 5.59 8.34
CA PRO A 153 -6.14 6.82 9.11
C PRO A 153 -4.81 6.93 9.85
N SER A 154 -4.35 8.16 10.08
CA SER A 154 -3.14 8.40 10.89
C SER A 154 -3.25 7.71 12.25
N LEU A 155 -2.21 7.00 12.66
CA LEU A 155 -2.11 6.45 14.01
C LEU A 155 -2.09 7.58 15.04
N ARG A 156 -2.89 7.40 16.10
CA ARG A 156 -2.85 8.21 17.32
C ARG A 156 -2.48 7.35 18.53
N HIS A 157 -1.55 6.43 18.37
CA HIS A 157 -1.02 5.67 19.52
C HIS A 157 0.03 6.47 20.28
N ASP A 158 0.16 6.15 21.57
CA ASP A 158 1.23 6.69 22.40
C ASP A 158 2.57 6.17 21.84
N PRO A 159 3.52 7.05 21.44
CA PRO A 159 4.82 6.66 20.91
C PRO A 159 5.65 5.78 21.85
N GLN A 160 5.29 5.73 23.14
CA GLN A 160 5.94 4.91 24.16
C GLN A 160 5.31 3.53 24.31
N THR A 161 4.15 3.27 23.70
CA THR A 161 3.53 1.94 23.72
C THR A 161 4.38 0.98 22.89
N PRO A 162 4.93 -0.09 23.49
CA PRO A 162 5.59 -1.14 22.74
C PRO A 162 4.59 -1.85 21.84
N PHE A 163 5.01 -2.20 20.63
CA PHE A 163 4.23 -3.05 19.75
C PHE A 163 4.60 -4.51 20.01
N GLY A 164 3.61 -5.40 19.88
CA GLY A 164 3.64 -6.77 20.39
C GLY A 164 4.98 -7.48 20.17
N ALA A 165 5.33 -7.72 18.90
CA ALA A 165 6.52 -8.45 18.50
C ALA A 165 7.83 -7.68 18.79
N LEU A 166 7.81 -6.35 18.76
CA LEU A 166 9.00 -5.53 18.97
C LEU A 166 9.54 -5.65 20.40
N GLY A 167 8.66 -5.80 21.39
CA GLY A 167 9.06 -5.77 22.81
C GLY A 167 9.69 -4.43 23.26
N GLU A 168 9.78 -3.46 22.35
CA GLU A 168 10.38 -2.14 22.49
C GLU A 168 9.50 -1.08 21.81
N PRO A 169 9.74 0.22 22.03
CA PRO A 169 9.01 1.28 21.34
C PRO A 169 9.18 1.15 19.82
N VAL A 170 8.11 1.40 19.07
CA VAL A 170 8.15 1.40 17.59
C VAL A 170 9.31 2.25 17.07
N PRO A 171 10.10 1.80 16.09
CA PRO A 171 11.14 2.60 15.44
C PRO A 171 10.66 4.00 15.04
N ALA A 172 11.50 5.03 15.16
CA ALA A 172 11.06 6.41 14.95
C ALA A 172 10.61 6.64 13.52
N SER A 173 11.31 6.04 12.56
CA SER A 173 10.99 6.10 11.14
C SER A 173 9.57 5.59 10.84
N ILE A 174 9.19 4.46 11.41
CA ILE A 174 7.85 3.88 11.25
C ILE A 174 6.80 4.75 11.93
N ARG A 175 7.05 5.26 13.14
CA ARG A 175 6.12 6.17 13.82
C ARG A 175 5.88 7.44 13.02
N GLU A 176 6.92 7.99 12.42
CA GLU A 176 6.81 9.19 11.58
C GLU A 176 5.96 8.92 10.33
N LEU A 177 6.13 7.77 9.68
CA LEU A 177 5.28 7.36 8.55
C LEU A 177 3.82 7.11 8.98
N ALA A 178 3.64 6.45 10.11
CA ALA A 178 2.36 6.14 10.75
C ALA A 178 1.46 7.38 11.02
N VAL A 179 2.07 8.56 11.17
CA VAL A 179 1.34 9.83 11.29
C VAL A 179 0.64 10.22 9.99
N VAL A 180 1.13 9.77 8.83
CA VAL A 180 0.49 9.98 7.53
C VAL A 180 -0.57 8.91 7.28
N HIS A 181 -0.15 7.64 7.38
CA HIS A 181 -1.00 6.47 7.19
C HIS A 181 -0.61 5.37 8.15
N SER A 182 -1.60 4.75 8.80
CA SER A 182 -1.34 3.56 9.62
C SER A 182 -1.04 2.31 8.79
N SER A 183 -1.54 2.27 7.57
CA SER A 183 -1.29 1.22 6.60
C SER A 183 -1.49 1.73 5.18
N LEU A 184 -0.91 1.03 4.21
CA LEU A 184 -1.04 1.27 2.78
C LEU A 184 -1.40 -0.06 2.12
N ASN A 185 -2.61 -0.23 1.62
CA ASN A 185 -3.10 -1.51 1.09
C ASN A 185 -3.53 -1.38 -0.36
N ALA A 186 -2.99 -2.22 -1.23
CA ALA A 186 -3.39 -2.39 -2.62
C ALA A 186 -3.98 -3.80 -2.83
N ILE A 187 -4.53 -4.07 -4.01
CA ILE A 187 -5.16 -5.37 -4.30
C ILE A 187 -4.18 -6.56 -4.17
N GLU A 188 -2.91 -6.34 -4.49
CA GLU A 188 -1.88 -7.38 -4.47
C GLU A 188 -1.03 -7.37 -3.21
N GLY A 189 -1.33 -6.55 -2.21
CA GLY A 189 -0.55 -6.53 -0.97
C GLY A 189 -0.61 -5.21 -0.23
N GLY A 190 0.01 -5.16 0.93
CA GLY A 190 -0.03 -3.97 1.75
C GLY A 190 1.17 -3.82 2.65
N MET A 191 1.24 -2.67 3.30
CA MET A 191 2.15 -2.38 4.38
C MET A 191 1.35 -1.95 5.61
N ALA A 192 1.67 -2.53 6.76
CA ALA A 192 1.07 -2.18 8.03
C ALA A 192 2.12 -1.55 8.95
N PHE A 193 1.80 -0.36 9.47
CA PHE A 193 2.64 0.40 10.39
C PHE A 193 1.98 0.51 11.78
N ASP A 194 0.70 0.12 11.91
CA ASP A 194 -0.08 -0.01 13.15
C ASP A 194 -0.21 -1.44 13.68
N ALA A 195 0.26 -2.44 12.93
CA ALA A 195 0.15 -3.84 13.30
C ALA A 195 1.49 -4.55 13.10
N LEU A 196 2.48 -4.14 13.91
CA LEU A 196 3.79 -4.80 14.04
C LEU A 196 3.77 -5.82 15.19
N ASP A 197 2.76 -6.69 15.20
CA ASP A 197 2.48 -7.66 16.26
C ASP A 197 2.87 -9.09 15.90
N GLU A 198 3.18 -9.37 14.64
CA GLU A 198 3.59 -10.69 14.17
C GLU A 198 5.06 -10.70 13.72
N THR A 199 5.77 -11.74 14.13
CA THR A 199 7.13 -12.03 13.68
C THR A 199 7.11 -12.95 12.46
N VAL A 200 8.22 -13.04 11.73
CA VAL A 200 8.41 -14.04 10.68
C VAL A 200 8.21 -15.46 11.22
N ARG A 201 8.61 -15.71 12.48
CA ARG A 201 8.31 -16.98 13.17
C ARG A 201 6.82 -17.27 13.22
N ASP A 202 5.99 -16.30 13.59
CA ASP A 202 4.54 -16.50 13.71
C ASP A 202 3.94 -16.91 12.36
N HIS A 203 4.36 -16.25 11.27
CA HIS A 203 3.97 -16.63 9.91
C HIS A 203 4.43 -18.04 9.52
N ILE A 204 5.67 -18.42 9.84
CA ILE A 204 6.18 -19.79 9.58
C ILE A 204 5.34 -20.82 10.33
N ILE A 205 5.11 -20.60 11.63
CA ILE A 205 4.38 -21.55 12.48
C ILE A 205 2.93 -21.70 12.00
N ASP A 206 2.25 -20.61 11.66
CA ASP A 206 0.86 -20.66 11.18
C ASP A 206 0.76 -21.37 9.81
N ARG A 207 1.68 -21.03 8.89
CA ARG A 207 1.70 -21.60 7.54
C ARG A 207 1.94 -23.12 7.53
N TYR A 208 2.88 -23.58 8.33
CA TYR A 208 3.31 -24.98 8.37
C TYR A 208 2.76 -25.71 9.60
N ALA A 209 1.63 -25.24 10.17
CA ALA A 209 1.02 -25.82 11.36
C ALA A 209 0.68 -27.32 11.21
N ASP A 210 0.41 -27.76 9.99
CA ASP A 210 0.08 -29.15 9.64
C ASP A 210 1.31 -29.99 9.18
N GLU A 211 2.50 -29.38 9.09
CA GLU A 211 3.74 -30.02 8.64
C GLU A 211 4.70 -30.24 9.82
N ASP A 212 4.67 -31.44 10.40
CA ASP A 212 5.41 -31.78 11.63
C ASP A 212 6.94 -31.93 11.43
N GLU A 213 7.44 -32.02 10.19
CA GLU A 213 8.85 -32.32 9.86
C GLU A 213 9.51 -31.26 8.94
N ASP A 214 9.07 -30.00 8.97
CA ASP A 214 9.74 -28.93 8.23
C ASP A 214 10.90 -28.32 9.05
N VAL A 215 12.08 -28.22 8.43
CA VAL A 215 13.29 -27.63 9.04
C VAL A 215 13.04 -26.17 9.45
N LEU A 216 12.31 -25.40 8.64
CA LEU A 216 11.96 -24.01 8.92
C LEU A 216 11.09 -23.91 10.18
N VAL A 217 10.17 -24.85 10.39
CA VAL A 217 9.35 -24.90 11.61
C VAL A 217 10.20 -25.22 12.83
N GLU A 218 11.18 -26.11 12.72
CA GLU A 218 12.11 -26.38 13.81
C GLU A 218 12.97 -25.16 14.15
N GLU A 219 13.51 -24.45 13.15
CA GLU A 219 14.27 -23.21 13.31
C GLU A 219 13.41 -22.10 13.95
N ALA A 220 12.18 -21.92 13.47
CA ALA A 220 11.22 -20.98 14.02
C ALA A 220 10.85 -21.33 15.48
N ARG A 221 10.72 -22.61 15.83
CA ARG A 221 10.51 -23.05 17.22
C ARG A 221 11.76 -22.84 18.10
N GLN A 222 12.95 -22.76 17.52
CA GLN A 222 14.21 -22.46 18.21
C GLN A 222 14.46 -20.96 18.38
N GLY A 223 13.62 -20.11 17.78
CA GLY A 223 13.66 -18.65 17.93
C GLY A 223 14.52 -17.93 16.90
N GLU A 224 14.96 -18.61 15.83
CA GLU A 224 15.81 -18.02 14.77
C GLU A 224 15.16 -16.79 14.10
N TYR A 225 13.83 -16.72 14.10
CA TYR A 225 13.04 -15.68 13.44
C TYR A 225 12.27 -14.75 14.40
N ASP A 226 12.59 -14.78 15.71
CA ASP A 226 11.89 -13.99 16.74
C ASP A 226 12.16 -12.46 16.59
N HIS A 227 13.26 -12.07 15.95
CA HIS A 227 13.67 -10.67 15.80
C HIS A 227 13.37 -10.07 14.42
N TYR A 228 12.70 -10.81 13.54
CA TYR A 228 12.24 -10.29 12.25
C TYR A 228 10.75 -10.00 12.32
N VAL A 229 10.38 -8.74 12.08
CA VAL A 229 8.98 -8.29 12.10
C VAL A 229 8.53 -7.96 10.69
N ALA A 230 7.53 -8.67 10.19
CA ALA A 230 6.96 -8.39 8.88
C ALA A 230 6.13 -7.10 8.93
N PHE A 231 6.25 -6.26 7.92
CA PHE A 231 5.48 -5.02 7.83
C PHE A 231 4.97 -4.72 6.42
N GLY A 232 5.38 -5.47 5.41
CA GLY A 232 4.91 -5.32 4.04
C GLY A 232 4.90 -6.64 3.30
N GLY A 233 3.82 -6.97 2.58
CA GLY A 233 3.64 -8.31 2.01
C GLY A 233 2.31 -8.50 1.29
N SER A 234 2.36 -9.33 0.24
CA SER A 234 1.22 -9.66 -0.62
C SER A 234 0.47 -10.89 -0.12
N ASP A 235 1.25 -11.84 0.39
CA ASP A 235 0.84 -13.12 0.93
C ASP A 235 1.96 -13.58 1.87
N PRO A 236 1.65 -14.21 3.02
CA PRO A 236 2.64 -14.95 3.81
C PRO A 236 3.48 -15.96 3.01
N ALA A 237 2.97 -16.46 1.87
CA ALA A 237 3.69 -17.32 0.92
C ALA A 237 4.72 -16.57 0.06
N ALA A 238 4.52 -15.27 -0.14
CA ALA A 238 5.31 -14.47 -1.05
C ALA A 238 6.46 -13.76 -0.33
N GLU A 239 7.19 -12.94 -1.08
CA GLU A 239 8.25 -12.10 -0.51
C GLU A 239 7.63 -10.97 0.35
N ASN A 240 8.00 -10.97 1.63
CA ASN A 240 7.64 -10.00 2.64
C ASN A 240 8.83 -9.10 2.96
N SER A 241 8.57 -7.82 3.18
CA SER A 241 9.52 -6.87 3.73
C SER A 241 9.48 -6.94 5.26
N ILE A 242 10.65 -7.02 5.86
CA ILE A 242 10.81 -7.28 7.29
C ILE A 242 11.74 -6.25 7.92
N LEU A 243 11.54 -5.99 9.21
CA LEU A 243 12.47 -5.25 10.06
C LEU A 243 13.36 -6.24 10.79
N ASP A 244 14.67 -6.08 10.69
CA ASP A 244 15.65 -6.80 11.50
C ASP A 244 15.93 -5.99 12.77
N LEU A 245 15.47 -6.48 13.93
CA LEU A 245 15.61 -5.76 15.20
C LEU A 245 17.00 -5.90 15.83
N GLU A 246 17.80 -6.87 15.39
CA GLU A 246 19.17 -7.06 15.86
C GLU A 246 20.17 -6.19 15.09
N ARG A 247 19.91 -5.96 13.79
CA ARG A 247 20.75 -5.13 12.94
C ARG A 247 20.20 -3.71 12.84
N ARG A 248 21.00 -2.74 13.28
CA ARG A 248 20.62 -1.32 13.31
C ARG A 248 21.56 -0.45 12.52
N ASP A 249 21.00 0.63 11.96
CA ASP A 249 21.76 1.70 11.34
C ASP A 249 22.49 2.57 12.39
N PRO A 250 23.33 3.54 11.98
CA PRO A 250 24.01 4.44 12.91
C PRO A 250 23.09 5.33 13.77
N LEU A 251 21.80 5.45 13.42
CA LEU A 251 20.78 6.19 14.17
C LEU A 251 20.03 5.30 15.16
N GLY A 252 20.25 3.98 15.12
CA GLY A 252 19.59 2.99 15.99
C GLY A 252 18.27 2.48 15.42
N GLU A 253 17.96 2.79 14.16
CA GLU A 253 16.78 2.26 13.47
C GLU A 253 17.07 0.85 12.94
N PRO A 254 16.09 -0.08 12.98
CA PRO A 254 16.26 -1.41 12.40
C PRO A 254 16.45 -1.34 10.89
N LEU A 255 17.27 -2.24 10.36
CA LEU A 255 17.46 -2.37 8.92
C LEU A 255 16.31 -3.14 8.29
N VAL A 256 16.02 -2.85 7.01
CA VAL A 256 14.96 -3.54 6.27
C VAL A 256 15.55 -4.68 5.46
N GLY A 257 15.06 -5.90 5.69
CA GLY A 257 15.36 -7.09 4.92
C GLY A 257 14.16 -7.61 4.13
N ARG A 258 14.30 -8.80 3.55
CA ARG A 258 13.22 -9.50 2.86
C ARG A 258 13.15 -10.95 3.32
N TYR A 259 11.97 -11.53 3.31
CA TYR A 259 11.74 -12.92 3.68
C TYR A 259 10.75 -13.55 2.71
N SER A 260 11.04 -14.74 2.23
CA SER A 260 10.13 -15.58 1.46
C SER A 260 10.12 -16.98 2.07
N ALA A 261 8.95 -17.63 2.11
CA ALA A 261 8.88 -19.02 2.58
C ALA A 261 9.66 -19.98 1.67
N ASP A 262 9.77 -19.67 0.37
CA ASP A 262 10.43 -20.52 -0.62
C ASP A 262 11.96 -20.31 -0.66
N ASP A 263 12.38 -19.05 -0.50
CA ASP A 263 13.79 -18.65 -0.69
C ASP A 263 14.50 -18.32 0.63
N GLY A 264 13.76 -18.29 1.74
CA GLY A 264 14.26 -17.98 3.07
C GLY A 264 14.48 -16.48 3.32
N LEU A 265 15.36 -16.21 4.28
CA LEU A 265 15.71 -14.86 4.72
C LEU A 265 16.77 -14.23 3.81
N PHE A 266 16.49 -13.02 3.33
CA PHE A 266 17.44 -12.13 2.71
C PHE A 266 17.71 -10.95 3.65
N GLU A 267 18.83 -11.02 4.36
CA GLU A 267 19.27 -9.90 5.19
C GLU A 267 19.48 -8.66 4.33
N GLY A 268 18.85 -7.55 4.72
CA GLY A 268 19.06 -6.27 4.06
C GLY A 268 20.10 -5.41 4.78
N ASP A 269 20.52 -4.36 4.08
CA ASP A 269 21.48 -3.38 4.55
C ASP A 269 20.96 -1.93 4.46
N ALA A 270 19.71 -1.75 4.02
CA ALA A 270 19.07 -0.45 3.87
C ALA A 270 18.43 0.03 5.18
N SER A 271 18.54 1.34 5.45
CA SER A 271 17.70 1.99 6.45
C SER A 271 16.23 1.98 6.00
N PHE A 272 15.29 2.10 6.94
CA PHE A 272 13.87 2.14 6.61
C PHE A 272 13.52 3.21 5.57
N TRP A 273 14.07 4.42 5.73
CA TRP A 273 13.73 5.52 4.83
C TRP A 273 14.32 5.37 3.44
N ASP A 274 15.56 4.89 3.33
CA ASP A 274 16.16 4.61 2.02
C ASP A 274 15.38 3.48 1.32
N TRP A 275 15.05 2.41 2.06
CA TRP A 275 14.25 1.33 1.53
C TRP A 275 12.87 1.81 1.07
N PHE A 276 12.16 2.60 1.89
CA PHE A 276 10.82 3.08 1.58
C PHE A 276 10.84 4.02 0.35
N ASP A 277 11.80 4.94 0.28
CA ASP A 277 11.90 5.89 -0.83
C ASP A 277 12.16 5.19 -2.18
N GLU A 278 12.94 4.12 -2.17
CA GLU A 278 13.34 3.39 -3.37
C GLU A 278 12.35 2.27 -3.75
N ASN A 279 11.85 1.50 -2.78
CA ASN A 279 11.18 0.21 -3.05
C ASN A 279 9.65 0.27 -2.85
N ALA A 280 9.15 1.10 -1.94
CA ALA A 280 7.70 1.20 -1.69
C ALA A 280 6.90 1.55 -2.95
N PRO A 281 7.35 2.44 -3.87
CA PRO A 281 6.60 2.72 -5.09
C PRO A 281 6.42 1.50 -5.99
N HIS A 282 7.45 0.66 -6.11
CA HIS A 282 7.37 -0.58 -6.90
C HIS A 282 6.37 -1.54 -6.27
N TYR A 283 6.43 -1.66 -4.95
CA TYR A 283 5.57 -2.52 -4.17
C TYR A 283 4.08 -2.11 -4.27
N LEU A 284 3.79 -0.80 -4.21
CA LEU A 284 2.41 -0.30 -4.17
C LEU A 284 1.78 -0.10 -5.55
N PHE A 285 2.55 0.18 -6.61
CA PHE A 285 1.99 0.56 -7.93
C PHE A 285 2.23 -0.45 -9.04
N ASN A 286 3.27 -1.28 -8.93
CA ASN A 286 3.74 -2.11 -10.03
C ASN A 286 3.68 -3.61 -9.72
N GLY A 287 2.81 -4.03 -8.78
CA GLY A 287 2.37 -5.40 -8.55
C GLY A 287 3.33 -6.50 -9.01
N GLN A 288 4.11 -7.08 -8.08
CA GLN A 288 5.27 -7.97 -8.30
C GLN A 288 5.37 -8.62 -9.71
N VAL A 289 5.91 -7.89 -10.69
CA VAL A 289 6.64 -8.51 -11.80
C VAL A 289 8.11 -8.58 -11.37
N PHE A 290 8.41 -9.45 -10.40
CA PHE A 290 9.77 -9.87 -10.19
C PHE A 290 10.18 -10.75 -11.39
N LEU A 291 10.78 -10.11 -12.39
CA LEU A 291 11.71 -10.82 -13.26
C LEU A 291 12.90 -11.19 -12.38
N ALA A 292 12.95 -12.47 -11.98
CA ALA A 292 14.15 -13.09 -11.45
C ALA A 292 15.37 -12.67 -12.30
N GLY A 293 16.28 -11.93 -11.68
CA GLY A 293 17.60 -11.62 -12.21
C GLY A 293 18.60 -12.71 -11.85
#